data_AF-A0A963CZS6-F1
#
_entry.id   AF-A0A963CZS6-F1
#
_cell.length_a   1.000
_cell.length_b   1.000
_cell.length_c   1.000
_cell.angle_alpha   90.00
_cell.angle_beta   90.00
_cell.angle_gamma   90.00
#
_symmetry.space_group_name_H-M   'P 1'
#
loop_
_entity.id
_entity.type
_entity.pdbx_description
1 polymer ?
#
loop_
_entity_poly.entity_id
_entity_poly.type
_entity_poly.pdbx_seq_one_letter_code
_entity_poly.pdbx_strand_id
1 'polypeptide(L)'
;MHKQAIVLSGLAALGLSTLSLPADAGTPSDPLVERGRYIARVAGCNDCHTPGYMQSGGQVPESRWLTGDSLGWQGPWGTTYAINLRRYMATLSEDQWLERARHLNARPPMPWFALRDMADDDLRAIYRLVRALGPLGEPAPAFVPPGGATTGPVVSFPMPPG
;
A
#
# COMPACT_ATOMS: atom_id res chain seq x y z
N MET A 1 87.42 0.14 24.12
CA MET A 1 86.63 1.32 23.73
C MET A 1 85.83 0.98 22.51
N HIS A 2 84.54 0.63 22.61
CA HIS A 2 83.52 0.78 21.56
C HIS A 2 82.16 0.80 22.27
N LYS A 3 81.37 1.83 21.93
CA LYS A 3 80.14 2.29 22.59
C LYS A 3 78.90 1.76 21.85
N GLN A 4 77.85 1.48 22.63
CA GLN A 4 76.40 1.61 22.29
C GLN A 4 75.82 0.61 21.25
N ALA A 5 74.52 0.28 21.23
CA ALA A 5 73.32 0.90 21.79
C ALA A 5 72.24 -0.15 22.13
N ILE A 6 71.47 0.09 23.19
CA ILE A 6 70.23 -0.64 23.49
C ILE A 6 69.09 0.10 22.77
N VAL A 7 68.39 -0.59 21.88
CA VAL A 7 67.16 -0.08 21.24
C VAL A 7 65.97 -0.68 22.00
N LEU A 8 65.28 0.14 22.79
CA LEU A 8 63.96 -0.19 23.35
C LEU A 8 62.89 0.13 22.30
N SER A 9 62.32 -0.90 21.69
CA SER A 9 61.09 -0.79 20.90
C SER A 9 59.89 -0.85 21.83
N GLY A 10 59.24 0.29 22.08
CA GLY A 10 57.97 0.37 22.77
C GLY A 10 56.83 -0.11 21.86
N LEU A 11 56.11 -1.16 22.28
CA LEU A 11 54.82 -1.52 21.69
C LEU A 11 53.74 -0.57 22.22
N ALA A 12 53.25 0.32 21.37
CA ALA A 12 52.01 1.06 21.62
C ALA A 12 50.82 0.14 21.28
N ALA A 13 50.12 -0.36 22.29
CA ALA A 13 48.86 -1.06 22.12
C ALA A 13 47.74 -0.04 21.87
N LEU A 14 47.28 0.08 20.62
CA LEU A 14 46.05 0.81 20.29
C LEU A 14 44.84 -0.02 20.75
N GLY A 15 44.15 0.47 21.78
CA GLY A 15 42.87 -0.10 22.23
C GLY A 15 41.79 0.12 21.18
N LEU A 16 41.21 -0.98 20.66
CA LEU A 16 39.99 -0.96 19.87
C LEU A 16 38.80 -0.76 20.81
N SER A 17 38.36 0.49 20.96
CA SER A 17 37.07 0.80 21.61
C SER A 17 35.94 0.47 20.65
N THR A 18 35.24 -0.63 20.88
CA THR A 18 34.00 -0.98 20.18
C THR A 18 32.89 -0.04 20.66
N LEU A 19 32.60 0.99 19.88
CA LEU A 19 31.46 1.87 20.10
C LEU A 19 30.18 1.10 19.73
N SER A 20 29.53 0.48 20.72
CA SER A 20 28.20 -0.10 20.55
C SER A 20 27.19 1.04 20.42
N LEU A 21 26.74 1.30 19.19
CA LEU A 21 25.59 2.16 18.94
C LEU A 21 24.33 1.44 19.48
N PRO A 22 23.42 2.14 20.18
CA PRO A 22 22.12 1.57 20.50
C PRO A 22 21.40 1.27 19.19
N ALA A 23 21.08 0.00 18.97
CA ALA A 23 20.12 -0.36 17.94
C ALA A 23 18.79 0.30 18.34
N ASP A 24 18.32 1.24 17.53
CA ASP A 24 16.94 1.71 17.58
C ASP A 24 16.07 0.50 17.20
N ALA A 25 15.75 -0.33 18.19
CA ALA A 25 14.84 -1.44 18.05
C ALA A 25 13.43 -0.86 17.99
N GLY A 26 13.13 -0.16 16.89
CA GLY A 26 11.77 0.14 16.50
C GLY A 26 10.97 -1.16 16.56
N THR A 27 9.77 -1.09 17.12
CA THR A 27 8.86 -2.23 17.25
C THR A 27 8.86 -3.03 15.95
N PRO A 28 9.13 -4.34 15.98
CA PRO A 28 9.14 -5.15 14.75
C PRO A 28 7.86 -4.89 13.97
N SER A 29 7.99 -4.42 12.73
CA SER A 29 6.83 -4.26 11.86
C SER A 29 6.26 -5.64 11.57
N ASP A 30 4.93 -5.78 11.68
CA ASP A 30 4.24 -7.03 11.36
C ASP A 30 4.59 -7.42 9.91
N PRO A 31 5.20 -8.60 9.66
CA PRO A 31 5.59 -9.02 8.32
C PRO A 31 4.45 -9.01 7.31
N LEU A 32 3.21 -9.27 7.76
CA LEU A 32 2.03 -9.20 6.89
C LEU A 32 1.67 -7.76 6.53
N VAL A 33 1.88 -6.80 7.43
CA VAL A 33 1.68 -5.37 7.12
C VAL A 33 2.67 -4.92 6.05
N GLU A 34 3.95 -5.30 6.17
CA GLU A 34 4.94 -4.96 5.15
C GLU A 34 4.69 -5.67 3.81
N ARG A 35 4.26 -6.93 3.84
CA ARG A 35 3.81 -7.64 2.63
C ARG A 35 2.61 -6.95 1.99
N GLY A 36 1.65 -6.51 2.80
CA GLY A 36 0.47 -5.79 2.33
C GLY A 36 0.87 -4.47 1.69
N ARG A 37 1.82 -3.75 2.30
CA ARG A 37 2.37 -2.49 1.79
C ARG A 37 3.04 -2.68 0.43
N TYR A 38 3.78 -3.77 0.26
CA TYR A 38 4.34 -4.15 -1.03
C TYR A 38 3.24 -4.42 -2.06
N ILE A 39 2.25 -5.26 -1.74
CA ILE A 39 1.14 -5.60 -2.64
C ILE A 39 0.35 -4.36 -3.04
N ALA A 40 0.03 -3.46 -2.10
CA ALA A 40 -0.73 -2.25 -2.37
C ALA A 40 -0.05 -1.32 -3.40
N ARG A 41 1.29 -1.39 -3.50
CA ARG A 41 2.08 -0.69 -4.52
C ARG A 41 2.12 -1.44 -5.85
N VAL A 42 2.49 -2.72 -5.83
CA VAL A 42 2.80 -3.46 -7.07
C VAL A 42 1.59 -4.06 -7.77
N ALA A 43 0.50 -4.30 -7.03
CA ALA A 43 -0.76 -4.79 -7.59
C ALA A 43 -1.73 -3.65 -7.96
N GLY A 44 -1.29 -2.39 -7.87
CA GLY A 44 -2.06 -1.23 -8.33
C GLY A 44 -3.24 -0.83 -7.45
N CYS A 45 -3.33 -1.30 -6.19
CA CYS A 45 -4.43 -0.93 -5.29
C CYS A 45 -4.49 0.59 -5.09
N ASN A 46 -3.34 1.22 -4.88
CA ASN A 46 -3.23 2.65 -4.67
C ASN A 46 -3.59 3.47 -5.93
N ASP A 47 -3.39 2.93 -7.13
CA ASP A 47 -3.60 3.66 -8.38
C ASP A 47 -5.04 4.18 -8.51
N CYS A 48 -6.00 3.40 -7.99
CA CYS A 48 -7.41 3.79 -7.96
C CYS A 48 -7.88 4.19 -6.55
N HIS A 49 -7.42 3.53 -5.49
CA HIS A 49 -7.95 3.73 -4.13
C HIS A 49 -7.21 4.81 -3.32
N THR A 50 -6.27 5.55 -3.92
CA THR A 50 -5.53 6.64 -3.26
C THR A 50 -5.55 7.90 -4.11
N PRO A 51 -6.14 9.02 -3.64
CA PRO A 51 -6.21 10.25 -4.42
C PRO A 51 -4.83 10.77 -4.82
N GLY A 52 -4.65 11.03 -6.11
CA GLY A 52 -3.41 11.58 -6.65
C GLY A 52 -2.24 10.59 -6.79
N TYR A 53 -2.47 9.29 -6.55
CA TYR A 53 -1.37 8.32 -6.56
C TYR A 53 -0.72 8.18 -7.93
N MET A 54 -1.51 7.96 -8.98
CA MET A 54 -1.00 7.86 -10.35
C MET A 54 -0.33 9.15 -10.82
N GLN A 55 -0.97 10.30 -10.55
CA GLN A 55 -0.52 11.63 -11.01
C GLN A 55 0.80 12.05 -10.37
N SER A 56 1.07 11.57 -9.15
CA SER A 56 2.33 11.83 -8.43
C SER A 56 3.41 10.77 -8.68
N GLY A 57 3.15 9.75 -9.51
CA GLY A 57 4.06 8.63 -9.69
C GLY A 57 4.29 7.84 -8.39
N GLY A 58 3.25 7.69 -7.58
CA GLY A 58 3.27 6.97 -6.31
C GLY A 58 3.81 7.76 -5.11
N GLN A 59 4.09 9.06 -5.29
CA GLN A 59 4.63 9.94 -4.25
C GLN A 59 3.54 10.54 -3.34
N VAL A 60 2.62 9.69 -2.87
CA VAL A 60 1.63 10.05 -1.84
C VAL A 60 2.10 9.48 -0.49
N PRO A 61 2.12 10.29 0.59
CA PRO A 61 2.42 9.78 1.92
C PRO A 61 1.51 8.63 2.30
N GLU A 62 2.09 7.58 2.88
CA GLU A 62 1.37 6.36 3.25
C GLU A 62 0.16 6.62 4.16
N SER A 63 0.25 7.61 5.04
CA SER A 63 -0.85 8.04 5.90
C SER A 63 -2.12 8.39 5.13
N ARG A 64 -2.04 8.68 3.81
CA ARG A 64 -3.18 8.98 2.93
C ARG A 64 -3.59 7.85 1.98
N TRP A 65 -2.93 6.70 2.04
CA TRP A 65 -3.24 5.59 1.12
C TRP A 65 -4.62 4.97 1.38
N LEU A 66 -5.26 4.43 0.35
CA LEU A 66 -6.43 3.54 0.41
C LEU A 66 -7.71 4.18 0.99
N THR A 67 -7.84 5.51 0.83
CA THR A 67 -9.02 6.29 1.26
C THR A 67 -10.13 6.37 0.21
N GLY A 68 -9.97 5.72 -0.95
CA GLY A 68 -10.88 5.87 -2.10
C GLY A 68 -10.62 7.17 -2.86
N ASP A 69 -11.33 7.39 -3.96
CA ASP A 69 -11.17 8.58 -4.81
C ASP A 69 -12.52 9.08 -5.36
N SER A 70 -12.63 10.39 -5.61
CA SER A 70 -13.74 11.02 -6.31
C SER A 70 -13.55 11.09 -7.82
N LEU A 71 -12.35 10.77 -8.34
CA LEU A 71 -12.14 10.55 -9.76
C LEU A 71 -13.00 9.36 -10.25
N GLY A 72 -13.91 9.64 -11.19
CA GLY A 72 -14.77 8.60 -11.77
C GLY A 72 -14.11 7.85 -12.92
N TRP A 73 -14.47 6.59 -13.10
CA TRP A 73 -14.05 5.73 -14.21
C TRP A 73 -15.26 5.34 -15.04
N GLN A 74 -15.39 5.98 -16.21
CA GLN A 74 -16.57 5.91 -17.06
C GLN A 74 -16.35 4.96 -18.23
N GLY A 75 -17.32 4.11 -18.52
CA GLY A 75 -17.38 3.30 -19.73
C GLY A 75 -18.83 2.91 -20.08
N PRO A 76 -19.05 1.95 -20.98
CA PRO A 76 -20.40 1.47 -21.33
C PRO A 76 -21.21 0.95 -20.13
N TRP A 77 -20.54 0.57 -19.04
CA TRP A 77 -21.17 0.12 -17.79
C TRP A 77 -21.64 1.27 -16.88
N GLY A 78 -21.39 2.53 -17.23
CA GLY A 78 -21.61 3.69 -16.38
C GLY A 78 -20.30 4.20 -15.75
N THR A 79 -20.41 4.93 -14.64
CA THR A 79 -19.26 5.50 -13.93
C THR A 79 -19.10 4.86 -12.55
N THR A 80 -17.94 4.25 -12.33
CA THR A 80 -17.54 3.65 -11.06
C THR A 80 -16.56 4.56 -10.33
N TYR A 81 -16.60 4.56 -9.00
CA TYR A 81 -15.66 5.26 -8.14
C TYR A 81 -14.95 4.24 -7.24
N ALA A 82 -13.65 4.47 -7.01
CA ALA A 82 -12.86 3.60 -6.14
C ALA A 82 -13.25 3.82 -4.67
N ILE A 83 -13.74 2.77 -4.02
CA ILE A 83 -14.24 2.86 -2.64
C ILE A 83 -13.14 3.15 -1.62
N ASN A 84 -13.53 3.70 -0.47
CA ASN A 84 -12.64 3.83 0.67
C ASN A 84 -12.39 2.46 1.34
N LEU A 85 -11.22 1.85 1.10
CA LEU A 85 -10.91 0.52 1.61
C LEU A 85 -10.75 0.52 3.14
N ARG A 86 -10.22 1.60 3.73
CA ARG A 86 -10.10 1.73 5.20
C ARG A 86 -11.45 1.63 5.88
N ARG A 87 -12.47 2.31 5.35
CA ARG A 87 -13.83 2.23 5.90
C ARG A 87 -14.50 0.90 5.57
N TYR A 88 -14.31 0.39 4.35
CA TYR A 88 -14.89 -0.87 3.94
C TYR A 88 -14.38 -2.06 4.76
N MET A 89 -13.07 -2.22 4.89
CA MET A 89 -12.50 -3.33 5.67
C MET A 89 -12.68 -3.15 7.18
N ALA A 90 -13.01 -1.94 7.65
CA ALA A 90 -13.37 -1.73 9.04
C ALA A 90 -14.73 -2.34 9.44
N THR A 91 -15.59 -2.67 8.48
CA THR A 91 -16.88 -3.34 8.73
C THR A 91 -16.79 -4.87 8.63
N LEU A 92 -15.62 -5.42 8.33
CA LEU A 92 -15.39 -6.84 8.14
C LEU A 92 -14.38 -7.36 9.18
N SER A 93 -14.56 -8.60 9.63
CA SER A 93 -13.45 -9.37 10.20
C SER A 93 -12.47 -9.79 9.08
N GLU A 94 -11.29 -10.30 9.47
CA GLU A 94 -10.33 -10.82 8.49
C GLU A 94 -10.91 -12.00 7.69
N ASP A 95 -11.58 -12.95 8.35
CA ASP A 95 -12.21 -14.08 7.68
C ASP A 95 -13.34 -13.64 6.74
N GLN A 96 -14.15 -12.66 7.16
CA GLN A 96 -15.17 -12.06 6.29
C GLN A 96 -14.56 -11.37 5.08
N TRP A 97 -13.38 -10.76 5.23
CA TRP A 97 -12.64 -10.21 4.11
C TRP A 97 -12.15 -11.30 3.15
N LEU A 98 -11.60 -12.41 3.65
CA LEU A 98 -11.16 -13.52 2.81
C LEU A 98 -12.34 -14.06 1.97
N GLU A 99 -13.46 -14.36 2.61
CA GLU A 99 -14.67 -14.81 1.92
C GLU A 99 -15.16 -13.78 0.90
N ARG A 100 -15.14 -12.50 1.26
CA ARG A 100 -15.52 -11.42 0.35
C ARG A 100 -14.59 -11.35 -0.86
N ALA A 101 -13.28 -11.42 -0.68
CA ALA A 101 -12.30 -11.32 -1.75
C ALA A 101 -12.43 -12.44 -2.78
N ARG A 102 -12.80 -13.65 -2.34
CA ARG A 102 -13.05 -14.81 -3.22
C ARG A 102 -14.29 -14.66 -4.09
N HIS A 103 -15.31 -13.96 -3.59
CA HIS A 103 -16.63 -13.87 -4.23
C HIS A 103 -17.00 -12.48 -4.75
N LEU A 104 -16.07 -11.52 -4.66
CA LEU A 104 -16.32 -10.16 -5.10
C LEU A 104 -16.57 -10.14 -6.61
N ASN A 105 -17.66 -9.47 -7.02
CA ASN A 105 -17.90 -9.11 -8.41
C ASN A 105 -18.13 -7.60 -8.47
N ALA A 106 -17.05 -6.87 -8.73
CA ALA A 106 -17.07 -5.41 -8.78
C ALA A 106 -17.29 -4.90 -10.20
N ARG A 107 -17.77 -3.66 -10.32
CA ARG A 107 -17.90 -2.98 -11.61
C ARG A 107 -16.51 -2.62 -12.16
N PRO A 108 -16.34 -2.58 -13.50
CA PRO A 108 -15.08 -2.13 -14.09
C PRO A 108 -14.73 -0.68 -13.67
N PRO A 109 -13.44 -0.31 -13.68
CA PRO A 109 -12.29 -1.11 -14.14
C PRO A 109 -11.61 -1.93 -13.02
N MET A 110 -12.22 -2.03 -11.83
CA MET A 110 -11.58 -2.68 -10.68
C MET A 110 -11.30 -4.17 -10.97
N PRO A 111 -10.04 -4.65 -10.89
CA PRO A 111 -9.64 -6.01 -11.25
C PRO A 111 -9.95 -7.01 -10.12
N TRP A 112 -11.22 -7.15 -9.74
CA TRP A 112 -11.65 -8.00 -8.61
C TRP A 112 -11.21 -9.47 -8.73
N PHE A 113 -11.05 -9.98 -9.94
CA PHE A 113 -10.57 -11.35 -10.18
C PHE A 113 -9.16 -11.58 -9.64
N ALA A 114 -8.32 -10.54 -9.59
CA ALA A 114 -6.99 -10.64 -9.00
C ALA A 114 -7.07 -10.95 -7.49
N LEU A 115 -8.02 -10.36 -6.77
CA LEU A 115 -8.25 -10.68 -5.36
C LEU A 115 -8.71 -12.13 -5.18
N ARG A 116 -9.62 -12.61 -6.04
CA ARG A 116 -10.08 -14.00 -6.02
C ARG A 116 -8.90 -14.97 -6.17
N ASP A 117 -7.93 -14.64 -7.02
CA ASP A 117 -6.82 -15.54 -7.40
C ASP A 117 -5.58 -15.40 -6.49
N MET A 118 -5.50 -14.36 -5.64
CA MET A 118 -4.41 -14.18 -4.67
C MET A 118 -4.38 -15.29 -3.60
N ALA A 119 -3.18 -15.66 -3.16
CA ALA A 119 -3.01 -16.53 -2.00
C ALA A 119 -3.65 -15.93 -0.74
N ASP A 120 -4.12 -16.78 0.18
CA ASP A 120 -4.76 -16.31 1.43
C ASP A 120 -3.86 -15.36 2.22
N ASP A 121 -2.55 -15.63 2.29
CA ASP A 121 -1.61 -14.79 3.03
C ASP A 121 -1.45 -13.41 2.41
N ASP A 122 -1.54 -13.29 1.08
CA ASP A 122 -1.55 -11.99 0.40
C ASP A 122 -2.86 -11.22 0.70
N LEU A 123 -4.00 -11.91 0.79
CA LEU A 123 -5.26 -11.28 1.21
C LEU A 123 -5.23 -10.83 2.67
N ARG A 124 -4.68 -11.64 3.58
CA ARG A 124 -4.48 -11.27 4.98
C ARG A 124 -3.53 -10.07 5.08
N ALA A 125 -2.43 -10.09 4.33
CA ALA A 125 -1.48 -8.99 4.27
C ALA A 125 -2.14 -7.66 3.86
N ILE A 126 -2.99 -7.67 2.82
CA ILE A 126 -3.78 -6.50 2.41
C ILE A 126 -4.67 -6.03 3.57
N TYR A 127 -5.43 -6.93 4.19
CA TYR A 127 -6.33 -6.57 5.30
C TYR A 127 -5.55 -5.98 6.48
N ARG A 128 -4.47 -6.62 6.91
CA ARG A 128 -3.64 -6.16 8.02
C ARG A 128 -3.02 -4.79 7.75
N LEU A 129 -2.53 -4.54 6.53
CA LEU A 129 -2.12 -3.20 6.12
C LEU A 129 -3.26 -2.20 6.29
N VAL A 130 -4.43 -2.45 5.70
CA VAL A 130 -5.56 -1.50 5.73
C VAL A 130 -6.02 -1.23 7.17
N ARG A 131 -6.01 -2.25 8.04
CA ARG A 131 -6.31 -2.08 9.47
C ARG A 131 -5.24 -1.27 10.20
N ALA A 132 -3.96 -1.51 9.91
CA ALA A 132 -2.84 -0.78 10.50
C ALA A 132 -2.83 0.71 10.10
N LEU A 133 -3.27 1.04 8.88
CA LEU A 133 -3.40 2.42 8.41
C LEU A 133 -4.47 3.23 9.18
N GLY A 134 -5.43 2.56 9.82
CA GLY A 134 -6.52 3.19 10.56
C GLY A 134 -7.56 3.90 9.68
N PRO A 135 -8.71 4.31 10.25
CA PRO A 135 -9.78 4.97 9.52
C PRO A 135 -9.37 6.38 9.07
N LEU A 136 -9.63 6.72 7.80
CA LEU A 136 -9.43 8.06 7.25
C LEU A 136 -10.33 8.29 6.03
N GLY A 137 -10.77 9.53 5.84
CA GLY A 137 -11.51 9.98 4.65
C GLY A 137 -13.01 9.68 4.64
N GLU A 138 -13.68 10.14 3.59
CA GLU A 138 -15.12 9.96 3.39
C GLU A 138 -15.45 8.75 2.50
N PRO A 139 -16.72 8.30 2.45
CA PRO A 139 -17.15 7.33 1.45
C PRO A 139 -16.95 7.89 0.04
N ALA A 140 -16.61 7.01 -0.91
CA ALA A 140 -16.54 7.39 -2.31
C ALA A 140 -17.94 7.76 -2.85
N PRO A 141 -18.02 8.56 -3.92
CA PRO A 141 -19.29 8.84 -4.59
C PRO A 141 -20.01 7.55 -5.01
N ALA A 142 -21.34 7.64 -5.10
CA ALA A 142 -22.16 6.52 -5.57
C ALA A 142 -21.93 6.24 -7.06
N PHE A 143 -22.08 4.98 -7.45
CA PHE A 143 -22.11 4.57 -8.85
C PHE A 143 -23.17 5.36 -9.64
N VAL A 144 -22.80 5.76 -10.86
CA VAL A 144 -23.72 6.43 -11.79
C VAL A 144 -24.00 5.49 -12.96
N PRO A 145 -25.28 5.14 -13.23
CA PRO A 145 -25.62 4.26 -14.35
C PRO A 145 -25.29 4.89 -15.72
N PRO A 146 -25.23 4.10 -16.80
CA PRO A 146 -25.07 4.61 -18.15
C PRO A 146 -26.06 5.75 -18.45
N GLY A 147 -25.55 6.86 -19.00
CA GLY A 147 -26.33 8.07 -19.31
C GLY A 147 -26.63 8.98 -18.12
N GLY A 148 -26.23 8.61 -16.89
CA GLY A 148 -26.37 9.47 -15.72
C GLY A 148 -25.34 10.59 -15.67
N ALA A 149 -25.70 11.70 -15.01
CA ALA A 149 -24.78 12.82 -14.79
C ALA A 149 -23.80 12.52 -13.64
N THR A 150 -22.50 12.67 -13.90
CA THR A 150 -21.45 12.54 -12.90
C THR A 150 -21.07 13.91 -12.34
N THR A 151 -20.72 13.95 -11.05
CA THR A 151 -20.10 15.13 -10.44
C THR A 151 -18.59 14.95 -10.43
N GLY A 152 -17.85 15.92 -10.97
CA GLY A 152 -16.38 15.91 -10.97
C GLY A 152 -15.74 15.27 -12.22
N PRO A 153 -14.41 15.17 -12.24
CA PRO A 153 -13.67 14.64 -13.38
C PRO A 153 -13.85 13.13 -13.54
N VAL A 154 -13.80 12.65 -14.79
CA VAL A 154 -13.85 11.23 -15.12
C VAL A 154 -12.74 10.84 -16.10
N VAL A 155 -12.18 9.65 -15.91
CA VAL A 155 -11.39 8.94 -16.93
C VAL A 155 -12.35 8.14 -17.79
N SER A 156 -12.27 8.29 -19.12
CA SER A 156 -13.18 7.63 -20.06
C SER A 156 -12.52 6.42 -20.72
N PHE A 157 -13.16 5.27 -20.61
CA PHE A 157 -12.91 4.08 -21.42
C PHE A 157 -13.80 4.14 -22.65
N PRO A 158 -13.22 4.31 -23.86
CA PRO A 158 -14.01 4.37 -25.08
C PRO A 158 -14.70 3.03 -25.33
N MET A 159 -15.84 3.06 -26.02
CA MET A 159 -16.44 1.85 -26.55
C MET A 159 -15.45 1.17 -27.50
N PRO A 160 -15.27 -0.17 -27.44
CA PRO A 160 -14.57 -0.88 -28.49
C PRO A 160 -15.21 -0.57 -29.84
N PRO A 161 -14.43 -0.46 -30.93
CA PRO A 161 -15.02 -0.44 -32.26
C PRO A 161 -15.86 -1.71 -32.45
N GLY A 162 -17.10 -1.53 -32.90
CA GLY A 162 -18.06 -2.59 -33.16
C GLY A 162 -17.77 -3.37 -34.44
#